data_AF-A0A535GQY9-F1
#
_entry.id   AF-A0A535GQY9-F1
#
_cell.length_a   1.000
_cell.length_b   1.000
_cell.length_c   1.000
_cell.angle_alpha   90.00
_cell.angle_beta   90.00
_cell.angle_gamma   90.00
#
_symmetry.space_group_name_H-M   'P 1'
#
loop_
_entity.id
_entity.type
_entity.pdbx_description
1 polymer ?
#
loop_
_entity_poly.entity_id
_entity_poly.type
_entity_poly.pdbx_seq_one_letter_code
_entity_poly.pdbx_strand_id
1 'polypeptide(L)'
;MKESAPNTYRFRLGRAAYIRTSLMALLLLSSFLLSGLVAVLLGLRLFSTYAHTFTFYLKWQDVLLALCCYITFISLGGCVFIIRFLHALHTGYRKEMIVVSDSALIVRDLSHENLSSIFWYISTALTCFLTALVGLIPEVLLAWTVHLPSPELAVLASGVTLVLGLAGLALTVPFLSFIVVGIVGSISFCRKMGSPQTYHLTTNATLSIDRFVLTIIYPDAPESMINLNILELDDQRDLLNLLRERWDGTQRLWNPRLGEEIELALMEAQRSAVLI
;
A
#
# COMPACT_ATOMS: atom_id res chain seq x y z
N MET A 1 -31.49 -12.66 -12.73
CA MET A 1 -30.72 -13.29 -13.83
C MET A 1 -30.48 -12.19 -14.86
N LYS A 2 -29.26 -11.61 -14.93
CA LYS A 2 -28.91 -10.62 -15.95
C LYS A 2 -28.21 -11.41 -17.06
N GLU A 3 -28.84 -11.51 -18.22
CA GLU A 3 -28.21 -12.05 -19.43
C GLU A 3 -26.92 -11.25 -19.68
N SER A 4 -25.78 -11.94 -19.69
CA SER A 4 -24.51 -11.38 -20.13
C SER A 4 -24.62 -11.07 -21.61
N ALA A 5 -24.19 -9.88 -22.02
CA ALA A 5 -24.09 -9.52 -23.43
C ALA A 5 -23.34 -10.62 -24.21
N PRO A 6 -23.76 -10.94 -25.45
CA PRO A 6 -23.04 -11.90 -26.28
C PRO A 6 -21.58 -11.45 -26.35
N ASN A 7 -20.63 -12.33 -26.03
CA ASN A 7 -19.17 -12.08 -25.99
C ASN A 7 -18.60 -11.38 -24.75
N THR A 8 -19.22 -11.54 -23.56
CA THR A 8 -18.56 -11.17 -22.30
C THR A 8 -17.85 -12.37 -21.67
N TYR A 9 -16.51 -12.36 -21.63
CA TYR A 9 -15.69 -13.39 -20.98
C TYR A 9 -15.21 -12.89 -19.61
N ARG A 10 -15.16 -13.80 -18.63
CA ARG A 10 -14.86 -13.46 -17.24
C ARG A 10 -13.81 -14.42 -16.70
N PHE A 11 -12.73 -13.85 -16.18
CA PHE A 11 -11.59 -14.59 -15.65
C PHE A 11 -11.44 -14.31 -14.15
N ARG A 12 -11.12 -15.34 -13.39
CA ARG A 12 -11.13 -15.35 -11.93
C ARG A 12 -9.73 -15.52 -11.36
N LEU A 13 -9.60 -15.10 -10.10
CA LEU A 13 -8.42 -15.35 -9.31
C LEU A 13 -8.29 -16.85 -9.01
N GLY A 14 -7.12 -17.43 -9.23
CA GLY A 14 -6.84 -18.83 -8.95
C GLY A 14 -6.89 -19.13 -7.44
N ARG A 15 -7.39 -20.32 -7.09
CA ARG A 15 -7.56 -20.75 -5.68
C ARG A 15 -6.24 -20.73 -4.88
N ALA A 16 -5.14 -21.20 -5.47
CA ALA A 16 -3.85 -21.23 -4.80
C ALA A 16 -3.32 -19.81 -4.51
N ALA A 17 -3.44 -18.91 -5.50
CA ALA A 17 -3.07 -17.51 -5.34
C ALA A 17 -3.94 -16.80 -4.28
N TYR A 18 -5.25 -17.05 -4.29
CA TYR A 18 -6.17 -16.56 -3.26
C TYR A 18 -5.77 -17.01 -1.85
N ILE A 19 -5.55 -18.30 -1.63
CA ILE A 19 -5.17 -18.83 -0.31
C ILE A 19 -3.84 -18.22 0.14
N ARG A 20 -2.81 -18.22 -0.72
CA ARG A 20 -1.49 -17.69 -0.39
C ARG A 20 -1.55 -16.21 -0.01
N THR A 21 -2.20 -15.39 -0.84
CA THR A 21 -2.28 -13.93 -0.61
C THR A 21 -3.18 -13.59 0.57
N SER A 22 -4.30 -14.30 0.76
CA SER A 22 -5.16 -14.12 1.93
C SER A 22 -4.44 -14.49 3.23
N LEU A 23 -3.64 -15.55 3.25
CA LEU A 23 -2.87 -15.94 4.43
C LEU A 23 -1.83 -14.88 4.79
N MET A 24 -1.08 -14.36 3.81
CA MET A 24 -0.14 -13.27 4.04
C MET A 24 -0.83 -12.01 4.56
N ALA A 25 -1.97 -11.65 3.98
CA ALA A 25 -2.78 -10.53 4.44
C ALA A 25 -3.27 -10.74 5.89
N LEU A 26 -3.73 -11.94 6.25
CA LEU A 26 -4.16 -12.26 7.61
C LEU A 26 -3.01 -12.23 8.62
N LEU A 27 -1.82 -12.72 8.26
CA LEU A 27 -0.63 -12.61 9.11
C LEU A 27 -0.29 -11.14 9.36
N LEU A 28 -0.30 -10.31 8.31
CA LEU A 28 -0.03 -8.88 8.43
C LEU A 28 -1.11 -8.17 9.29
N LEU A 29 -2.38 -8.56 9.14
CA LEU A 29 -3.48 -8.05 9.97
C LEU A 29 -3.27 -8.40 11.44
N SER A 30 -2.93 -9.65 11.75
CA SER A 30 -2.65 -10.08 13.12
C SER A 30 -1.45 -9.35 13.73
N SER A 31 -0.42 -9.08 12.92
CA SER A 31 0.74 -8.31 13.34
C SER A 31 0.37 -6.87 13.72
N PHE A 32 -0.44 -6.19 12.90
CA PHE A 32 -0.92 -4.83 13.21
C PHE A 32 -1.86 -4.78 14.42
N LEU A 33 -2.74 -5.77 14.57
CA LEU A 33 -3.59 -5.86 15.75
C LEU A 33 -2.75 -6.06 17.02
N LEU A 34 -1.74 -6.93 16.97
CA LEU A 34 -0.84 -7.17 18.09
C LEU A 34 -0.01 -5.94 18.44
N SER A 35 0.56 -5.25 17.44
CA SER A 35 1.32 -4.02 17.66
C SER A 35 0.45 -2.90 18.25
N GLY A 36 -0.77 -2.73 17.74
CA GLY A 36 -1.74 -1.78 18.28
C GLY A 36 -2.13 -2.12 19.72
N LEU A 37 -2.39 -3.39 20.02
CA LEU A 37 -2.74 -3.83 21.39
C LEU A 37 -1.60 -3.56 22.37
N VAL A 38 -0.36 -3.93 22.02
CA VAL A 38 0.82 -3.68 22.86
C VAL A 38 1.00 -2.17 23.09
N ALA A 39 0.86 -1.34 22.06
CA ALA A 39 0.98 0.10 22.18
C ALA A 39 -0.10 0.71 23.09
N VAL A 40 -1.35 0.25 23.00
CA VAL A 40 -2.45 0.67 23.89
C VAL A 40 -2.16 0.29 25.34
N LEU A 41 -1.74 -0.95 25.61
CA LEU A 41 -1.42 -1.41 26.96
C LEU A 41 -0.27 -0.61 27.58
N LEU A 42 0.78 -0.32 26.80
CA LEU A 42 1.88 0.53 27.22
C LEU A 42 1.41 1.96 27.49
N GLY A 43 0.60 2.53 26.59
CA GLY A 43 0.02 3.87 26.75
C GLY A 43 -0.84 4.01 28.00
N LEU A 44 -1.70 3.03 28.30
CA LEU A 44 -2.52 3.00 29.51
C LEU A 44 -1.66 2.91 30.79
N ARG A 45 -0.59 2.11 30.76
CA ARG A 45 0.36 2.00 31.87
C ARG A 45 1.16 3.28 32.08
N LEU A 46 1.52 3.97 31.01
CA LEU A 46 2.15 5.30 31.08
C LEU A 46 1.18 6.33 31.66
N PHE A 47 -0.09 6.27 31.28
CA PHE A 47 -1.12 7.19 31.76
C PHE A 47 -1.36 7.08 33.27
N SER A 48 -1.27 5.87 33.85
CA SER A 48 -1.41 5.71 35.31
C SER A 48 -0.22 6.29 36.11
N THR A 49 0.93 6.47 35.46
CA THR A 49 2.11 7.14 36.04
C THR A 49 2.15 8.65 35.77
N TYR A 50 1.14 9.19 35.09
CA TYR A 50 1.09 10.54 34.56
C TYR A 50 0.63 11.54 35.64
N ALA A 51 1.51 11.88 36.58
CA ALA A 51 1.23 12.78 37.70
C ALA A 51 1.94 14.13 37.55
N HIS A 52 1.70 14.84 36.44
CA HIS A 52 2.38 16.09 36.15
C HIS A 52 1.42 17.18 35.64
N THR A 53 1.56 18.38 36.17
CA THR A 53 0.92 19.59 35.64
C THR A 53 1.52 19.97 34.28
N PHE A 54 0.69 20.60 33.43
CA PHE A 54 1.10 21.13 32.14
C PHE A 54 2.32 22.06 32.28
N THR A 55 3.40 21.78 31.53
CA THR A 55 4.64 22.57 31.51
C THR A 55 4.91 23.08 30.10
N PHE A 56 5.59 24.22 29.98
CA PHE A 56 5.95 24.84 28.69
C PHE A 56 6.99 24.07 27.87
N TYR A 57 7.55 22.98 28.39
CA TYR A 57 8.53 22.11 27.73
C TYR A 57 8.02 20.68 27.66
N LEU A 58 8.44 19.95 26.61
CA LEU A 58 8.02 18.57 26.33
C LEU A 58 8.67 17.60 27.32
N LYS A 59 7.88 16.80 28.05
CA LYS A 59 8.44 15.74 28.91
C LYS A 59 8.66 14.46 28.12
N TRP A 60 9.66 13.67 28.52
CA TRP A 60 9.94 12.37 27.88
C TRP A 60 8.72 11.43 27.93
N GLN A 61 7.87 11.53 28.96
CA GLN A 61 6.62 10.78 29.06
C GLN A 61 5.61 11.18 27.99
N ASP A 62 5.55 12.46 27.61
CA ASP A 62 4.67 12.99 26.56
C ASP A 62 5.08 12.44 25.20
N VAL A 63 6.39 12.38 24.95
CA VAL A 63 6.98 11.78 23.73
C VAL A 63 6.62 10.30 23.63
N LEU A 64 6.76 9.55 24.72
CA LEU A 64 6.42 8.11 24.73
C LEU A 64 4.92 7.87 24.56
N LEU A 65 4.08 8.68 25.22
CA LEU A 65 2.63 8.58 25.09
C LEU A 65 2.20 8.90 23.65
N ALA A 66 2.74 9.98 23.06
CA ALA A 66 2.50 10.35 21.67
C ALA A 66 2.92 9.23 20.70
N LEU A 67 4.08 8.58 20.95
CA LEU A 67 4.52 7.43 20.18
C LEU A 67 3.57 6.24 20.30
N CYS A 68 3.12 5.90 21.50
CA CYS A 68 2.15 4.81 21.70
C CYS A 68 0.82 5.09 20.99
N CYS A 69 0.32 6.33 21.10
CA CYS A 69 -0.88 6.76 20.39
C CYS A 69 -0.71 6.69 18.87
N TYR A 70 0.44 7.15 18.36
CA TYR A 70 0.72 7.13 16.92
C TYR A 70 0.86 5.71 16.37
N ILE A 71 1.58 4.82 17.06
CA ILE A 71 1.69 3.39 16.69
C ILE A 71 0.30 2.75 16.67
N THR A 72 -0.55 3.06 17.65
CA THR A 72 -1.94 2.56 17.69
C THR A 72 -2.72 3.05 16.47
N PHE A 73 -2.64 4.35 16.17
CA PHE A 73 -3.34 4.96 15.03
C PHE A 73 -2.93 4.35 13.69
N ILE A 74 -1.62 4.26 13.40
CA ILE A 74 -1.13 3.68 12.14
C ILE A 74 -1.40 2.18 12.04
N SER A 75 -1.35 1.45 13.17
CA SER A 75 -1.66 0.01 13.19
C SER A 75 -3.14 -0.22 12.86
N LEU A 76 -4.05 0.58 13.44
CA LEU A 76 -5.47 0.54 13.11
C LEU A 76 -5.73 0.92 11.64
N GLY A 77 -5.05 1.97 11.14
CA GLY A 77 -5.10 2.33 9.72
C GLY A 77 -4.66 1.17 8.82
N GLY A 78 -3.56 0.50 9.17
CA GLY A 78 -3.08 -0.69 8.48
C GLY A 78 -4.09 -1.84 8.46
N CYS A 79 -4.75 -2.10 9.59
CA CYS A 79 -5.85 -3.08 9.66
C CYS A 79 -6.97 -2.74 8.68
N VAL A 80 -7.38 -1.47 8.58
CA VAL A 80 -8.41 -1.03 7.63
C VAL A 80 -7.98 -1.28 6.18
N PHE A 81 -6.73 -0.95 5.83
CA PHE A 81 -6.19 -1.25 4.48
C PHE A 81 -6.22 -2.74 4.16
N ILE A 82 -5.80 -3.59 5.10
CA ILE A 82 -5.78 -5.03 4.88
C ILE A 82 -7.19 -5.61 4.76
N ILE A 83 -8.12 -5.18 5.61
CA ILE A 83 -9.52 -5.63 5.52
C ILE A 83 -10.10 -5.23 4.15
N ARG A 84 -9.81 -4.01 3.69
CA ARG A 84 -10.23 -3.55 2.37
C ARG A 84 -9.61 -4.38 1.25
N PHE A 85 -8.32 -4.71 1.34
CA PHE A 85 -7.62 -5.60 0.41
C PHE A 85 -8.24 -7.01 0.40
N LEU A 86 -8.47 -7.61 1.57
CA LEU A 86 -9.11 -8.92 1.70
C LEU A 86 -10.50 -8.95 1.08
N HIS A 87 -11.28 -7.88 1.25
CA HIS A 87 -12.58 -7.73 0.59
C HIS A 87 -12.45 -7.67 -0.94
N ALA A 88 -11.48 -6.91 -1.45
CA ALA A 88 -11.20 -6.85 -2.88
C ALA A 88 -10.77 -8.22 -3.44
N LEU A 89 -9.87 -8.90 -2.74
CA LEU A 89 -9.38 -10.24 -3.07
C LEU A 89 -10.52 -11.26 -3.10
N HIS A 90 -11.40 -11.24 -2.09
CA HIS A 90 -12.58 -12.09 -2.04
C HIS A 90 -13.55 -11.81 -3.20
N THR A 91 -13.72 -10.53 -3.56
CA THR A 91 -14.56 -10.13 -4.70
C THR A 91 -13.97 -10.64 -6.02
N GLY A 92 -12.66 -10.55 -6.20
CA GLY A 92 -11.97 -11.10 -7.38
C GLY A 92 -12.06 -12.61 -7.50
N TYR A 93 -11.98 -13.32 -6.37
CA TYR A 93 -12.15 -14.77 -6.32
C TYR A 93 -13.58 -15.22 -6.61
N ARG A 94 -14.58 -14.55 -6.01
CA ARG A 94 -16.00 -14.96 -6.13
C ARG A 94 -16.68 -14.49 -7.41
N LYS A 95 -16.33 -13.31 -7.91
CA LYS A 95 -17.01 -12.70 -9.07
C LYS A 95 -16.13 -12.83 -10.30
N GLU A 96 -15.12 -11.97 -10.40
CA GLU A 96 -14.25 -11.83 -11.56
C GLU A 96 -13.11 -10.86 -11.22
N MET A 97 -11.95 -11.12 -11.79
CA MET A 97 -10.79 -10.25 -11.73
C MET A 97 -10.62 -9.47 -13.04
N ILE A 98 -10.83 -10.15 -14.17
CA ILE A 98 -10.77 -9.56 -15.51
C ILE A 98 -12.08 -9.87 -16.23
N VAL A 99 -12.66 -8.86 -16.87
CA VAL A 99 -13.81 -9.01 -17.76
C VAL A 99 -13.43 -8.47 -19.12
N VAL A 100 -13.51 -9.31 -20.14
CA VAL A 100 -13.27 -8.93 -21.53
C VAL A 100 -14.62 -8.86 -22.22
N SER A 101 -14.97 -7.67 -22.71
CA SER A 101 -16.13 -7.42 -23.56
C SER A 101 -15.65 -7.00 -24.95
N ASP A 102 -16.56 -6.88 -25.93
CA ASP A 102 -16.20 -6.61 -27.33
C ASP A 102 -15.30 -5.36 -27.52
N SER A 103 -15.52 -4.31 -26.74
CA SER A 103 -14.77 -3.05 -26.86
C SER A 103 -14.19 -2.56 -25.54
N ALA A 104 -14.21 -3.38 -24.48
CA ALA A 104 -13.80 -2.98 -23.15
C ALA A 104 -13.11 -4.11 -22.39
N LEU A 105 -12.05 -3.74 -21.68
CA LEU A 105 -11.30 -4.59 -20.78
C LEU A 105 -11.44 -4.02 -19.36
N ILE A 106 -12.17 -4.72 -18.50
CA ILE A 106 -12.33 -4.34 -17.10
C ILE A 106 -11.37 -5.17 -16.27
N VAL A 107 -10.57 -4.52 -15.44
CA VAL A 107 -9.51 -5.15 -14.66
C VAL A 107 -9.59 -4.70 -13.22
N ARG A 108 -9.37 -5.63 -12.30
CA ARG A 108 -9.09 -5.34 -10.89
C ARG A 108 -7.65 -5.73 -10.59
N ASP A 109 -6.84 -4.77 -10.15
CA ASP A 109 -5.54 -5.09 -9.58
C ASP A 109 -5.73 -5.74 -8.20
N LEU A 110 -5.31 -7.00 -8.10
CA LEU A 110 -5.33 -7.84 -6.90
C LEU A 110 -3.94 -8.42 -6.64
N SER A 111 -2.90 -7.78 -7.17
CA SER A 111 -1.52 -8.21 -7.00
C SER A 111 -1.13 -8.22 -5.52
N HIS A 112 -0.25 -9.16 -5.16
CA HIS A 112 0.36 -9.23 -3.84
C HIS A 112 1.27 -8.03 -3.56
N GLU A 113 1.69 -7.30 -4.58
CA GLU A 113 2.48 -6.08 -4.49
C GLU A 113 1.73 -4.99 -3.69
N ASN A 114 0.39 -4.97 -3.77
CA ASN A 114 -0.43 -4.09 -2.94
C ASN A 114 -0.22 -4.32 -1.43
N LEU A 115 0.08 -5.55 -0.99
CA LEU A 115 0.41 -5.82 0.42
C LEU A 115 1.78 -5.22 0.80
N SER A 116 2.76 -5.32 -0.10
CA SER A 116 4.06 -4.68 0.06
C SER A 116 3.90 -3.17 0.16
N SER A 117 3.09 -2.56 -0.71
CA SER A 117 2.79 -1.13 -0.66
C SER A 117 2.13 -0.70 0.65
N ILE A 118 1.20 -1.48 1.20
CA ILE A 118 0.60 -1.21 2.52
C ILE A 118 1.67 -1.25 3.62
N PHE A 119 2.53 -2.28 3.61
CA PHE A 119 3.60 -2.43 4.61
C PHE A 119 4.60 -1.26 4.56
N TRP A 120 5.06 -0.90 3.36
CA TRP A 120 5.98 0.22 3.17
C TRP A 120 5.34 1.54 3.55
N TYR A 121 4.08 1.78 3.18
CA TYR A 121 3.34 2.97 3.59
C TYR A 121 3.32 3.15 5.11
N ILE A 122 2.98 2.11 5.87
CA ILE A 122 2.93 2.16 7.34
C ILE A 122 4.33 2.35 7.93
N SER A 123 5.33 1.65 7.38
CA SER A 123 6.72 1.75 7.84
C SER A 123 7.30 3.15 7.60
N THR A 124 7.01 3.75 6.45
CA THR A 124 7.40 5.13 6.14
C THR A 124 6.68 6.11 7.05
N ALA A 125 5.37 5.94 7.29
CA ALA A 125 4.62 6.79 8.21
C ALA A 125 5.18 6.73 9.65
N LEU A 126 5.59 5.55 10.11
CA LEU A 126 6.26 5.38 11.41
C LEU A 126 7.62 6.07 11.43
N THR A 127 8.44 5.85 10.40
CA THR A 127 9.78 6.44 10.28
C THR A 127 9.70 7.97 10.25
N CYS A 128 8.76 8.54 9.50
CA CYS A 128 8.55 9.99 9.47
C CYS A 128 8.23 10.55 10.84
N PHE A 129 7.38 9.86 11.61
CA PHE A 129 7.02 10.29 12.96
C PHE A 129 8.20 10.14 13.94
N LEU A 130 8.96 9.04 13.86
CA LEU A 130 10.17 8.88 14.67
C LEU A 130 11.19 9.97 14.38
N THR A 131 11.41 10.34 13.12
CA THR A 131 12.29 11.45 12.75
C THR A 131 11.77 12.78 13.27
N ALA A 132 10.45 13.02 13.21
CA ALA A 132 9.82 14.21 13.78
C ALA A 132 10.04 14.30 15.30
N LEU A 133 9.92 13.17 16.01
CA LEU A 133 10.21 13.08 17.45
C LEU A 133 11.69 13.32 17.76
N VAL A 134 12.61 12.78 16.96
CA VAL A 134 14.06 13.01 17.12
C VAL A 134 14.37 14.50 17.00
N GLY A 135 13.72 15.20 16.07
CA GLY A 135 13.83 16.66 15.94
C GLY A 135 13.36 17.43 17.18
N LEU A 136 12.48 16.86 18.00
CA LEU A 136 11.96 17.48 19.24
C LEU A 136 12.81 17.15 20.49
N ILE A 137 13.77 16.22 20.41
CA ILE A 137 14.63 15.85 21.56
C ILE A 137 15.34 17.06 22.19
N PRO A 138 15.90 18.02 21.42
CA PRO A 138 16.57 19.18 22.01
C PRO A 138 15.65 20.03 22.91
N GLU A 139 14.35 20.07 22.64
CA GLU A 139 13.36 20.78 23.47
C GLU A 139 13.17 20.10 24.83
N VAL A 140 13.23 18.75 24.85
CA VAL A 140 13.22 17.98 26.10
C VAL A 140 14.48 18.29 26.91
N LEU A 141 15.64 18.37 26.26
CA LEU A 141 16.93 18.63 26.91
C LEU A 141 17.01 20.03 27.54
N LEU A 142 16.37 21.03 26.96
CA LEU A 142 16.36 22.40 27.47
C LEU A 142 15.83 22.47 28.91
N ALA A 143 14.86 21.62 29.27
CA ALA A 143 14.35 21.53 30.64
C ALA A 143 15.40 21.04 31.64
N TRP A 144 16.35 20.21 31.19
CA TRP A 144 17.40 19.64 32.03
C TRP A 144 18.57 20.61 32.19
N THR A 145 18.86 21.42 31.16
CA THR A 145 19.97 22.38 31.21
C THR A 145 19.74 23.50 32.22
N VAL A 146 18.49 23.86 32.50
CA VAL A 146 18.10 24.87 33.50
C VAL A 146 18.36 24.42 34.94
N HIS A 147 18.49 23.12 35.20
CA HIS A 147 18.71 22.56 36.54
C HIS A 147 20.17 22.21 36.81
N LEU A 148 21.10 22.63 35.95
CA LEU A 148 22.53 22.38 36.14
C LEU A 148 23.08 23.18 37.33
N PRO A 149 23.93 22.57 38.17
CA PRO A 149 24.38 23.18 39.43
C PRO A 149 25.34 24.35 39.25
N SER A 150 26.01 24.48 38.10
CA SER A 150 26.88 25.63 37.81
C SER A 150 26.25 26.56 36.76
N PRO A 151 26.22 27.88 37.03
CA PRO A 151 25.52 28.84 36.17
C PRO A 151 26.17 28.97 34.79
N GLU A 152 27.50 28.85 34.69
CA GLU A 152 28.23 28.92 33.42
C GLU A 152 27.90 27.72 32.51
N LEU A 153 27.81 26.51 33.07
CA LEU A 153 27.40 25.32 32.30
C LEU A 153 25.93 25.39 31.91
N ALA A 154 25.06 25.93 32.78
CA ALA A 154 23.65 26.11 32.47
C ALA A 154 23.45 27.04 31.25
N VAL A 155 24.17 28.16 31.18
CA VAL A 155 24.09 29.10 30.05
C VAL A 155 24.62 28.47 28.76
N LEU A 156 25.79 27.83 28.80
CA LEU A 156 26.38 27.16 27.63
C LEU A 156 25.51 26.02 27.11
N ALA A 157 25.04 25.14 28.00
CA ALA A 157 24.20 24.01 27.63
C ALA A 157 22.83 24.45 27.11
N SER A 158 22.24 25.50 27.70
CA SER A 158 20.98 26.07 27.21
C SER A 158 21.15 26.73 25.84
N GLY A 159 22.27 27.42 25.59
CA GLY A 159 22.58 27.97 24.27
C GLY A 159 22.74 26.90 23.20
N VAL A 160 23.46 25.82 23.49
CA VAL A 160 23.64 24.69 22.56
C VAL A 160 22.32 23.96 22.29
N THR A 161 21.53 23.69 23.32
CA THR A 161 20.21 23.04 23.15
C THR A 161 19.23 23.91 22.37
N LEU A 162 19.30 25.24 22.50
CA LEU A 162 18.49 26.16 21.72
C LEU A 162 18.87 26.14 20.23
N VAL A 163 20.16 26.14 19.90
CA VAL A 163 20.64 26.02 18.51
C VAL A 163 20.23 24.66 17.92
N LEU A 164 20.40 23.58 18.68
CA LEU A 164 19.96 22.24 18.27
C LEU A 164 18.43 22.16 18.13
N GLY A 165 17.68 22.87 18.96
CA GLY A 165 16.21 22.96 18.88
C GLY A 165 15.73 23.64 17.60
N LEU A 166 16.39 24.71 17.16
CA LEU A 166 16.08 25.35 15.88
C LEU A 166 16.33 24.41 14.70
N ALA A 167 17.45 23.68 14.70
CA ALA A 167 17.75 22.66 13.70
C ALA A 167 16.75 21.49 13.76
N GLY A 168 16.38 21.09 14.97
CA GLY A 168 15.38 20.06 15.24
C GLY A 168 14.00 20.42 14.71
N LEU A 169 13.53 21.65 14.94
CA LEU A 169 12.27 22.17 14.40
C LEU A 169 12.27 22.20 12.86
N ALA A 170 13.38 22.62 12.25
CA ALA A 170 13.54 22.58 10.79
C ALA A 170 13.43 21.16 10.22
N LEU A 171 13.78 20.14 11.01
CA LEU A 171 13.56 18.72 10.68
C LEU A 171 12.12 18.29 10.98
N THR A 172 11.55 18.64 12.13
CA THR A 172 10.22 18.18 12.54
C THR A 172 9.11 18.65 11.58
N VAL A 173 9.14 19.91 11.13
CA VAL A 173 8.12 20.50 10.26
C VAL A 173 7.90 19.72 8.94
N PRO A 174 8.94 19.44 8.11
CA PRO A 174 8.73 18.71 6.86
C PRO A 174 8.25 17.28 7.09
N PHE A 175 8.76 16.59 8.12
CA PHE A 175 8.31 15.22 8.40
C PHE A 175 6.87 15.15 8.89
N LEU A 176 6.41 16.12 9.68
CA LEU A 176 4.99 16.26 10.00
C LEU A 176 4.14 16.55 8.76
N SER A 177 4.64 17.37 7.83
CA SER A 177 3.93 17.62 6.56
C SER A 177 3.77 16.36 5.73
N PHE A 178 4.78 15.48 5.69
CA PHE A 178 4.70 14.19 5.00
C PHE A 178 3.68 13.25 5.64
N ILE A 179 3.48 13.30 6.95
CA ILE A 179 2.42 12.52 7.61
C ILE A 179 1.04 13.01 7.14
N VAL A 180 0.82 14.33 7.06
CA VAL A 180 -0.45 14.92 6.59
C VAL A 180 -0.72 14.54 5.12
N VAL A 181 0.27 14.73 4.25
CA VAL A 181 0.19 14.30 2.83
C VAL A 181 -0.06 12.79 2.75
N GLY A 182 0.62 12.03 3.61
CA GLY A 182 0.44 10.59 3.74
C GLY A 182 -0.99 10.19 4.07
N ILE A 183 -1.68 10.90 4.97
CA ILE A 183 -3.09 10.64 5.31
C ILE A 183 -4.00 10.88 4.11
N VAL A 184 -3.80 11.95 3.34
CA VAL A 184 -4.58 12.23 2.13
C VAL A 184 -4.34 11.15 1.05
N GLY A 185 -3.07 10.78 0.83
CA GLY A 185 -2.68 9.69 -0.06
C GLY A 185 -3.31 8.35 0.34
N SER A 186 -3.40 8.11 1.65
CA SER A 186 -4.03 6.91 2.24
C SER A 186 -5.49 6.74 1.81
N ILE A 187 -6.26 7.84 1.82
CA ILE A 187 -7.68 7.83 1.43
C ILE A 187 -7.82 7.53 -0.06
N SER A 188 -6.98 8.15 -0.89
CA SER A 188 -6.95 7.91 -2.33
C SER A 188 -6.59 6.46 -2.66
N PHE A 189 -5.56 5.93 -2.01
CA PHE A 189 -5.12 4.55 -2.15
C PHE A 189 -6.21 3.55 -1.74
N CYS A 190 -6.86 3.77 -0.59
CA CYS A 190 -7.98 2.94 -0.10
C CYS A 190 -9.16 2.88 -1.09
N ARG A 191 -9.45 4.00 -1.78
CA ARG A 191 -10.51 4.07 -2.79
C ARG A 191 -10.13 3.32 -4.06
N LYS A 192 -8.88 3.41 -4.49
CA LYS A 192 -8.38 2.76 -5.72
C LYS A 192 -8.16 1.25 -5.55
N MET A 193 -7.80 0.81 -4.35
CA MET A 193 -7.53 -0.59 -4.06
C MET A 193 -8.73 -1.49 -4.38
N GLY A 194 -8.53 -2.43 -5.31
CA GLY A 194 -9.57 -3.36 -5.76
C GLY A 194 -10.72 -2.73 -6.56
N SER A 195 -10.60 -1.45 -6.92
CA SER A 195 -11.58 -0.80 -7.82
C SER A 195 -11.43 -1.35 -9.24
N PRO A 196 -12.53 -1.67 -9.93
CA PRO A 196 -12.47 -2.07 -11.33
C PRO A 196 -12.10 -0.86 -12.19
N GLN A 197 -11.02 -0.98 -12.96
CA GLN A 197 -10.64 -0.04 -14.02
C GLN A 197 -11.19 -0.54 -15.34
N THR A 198 -11.82 0.34 -16.12
CA THR A 198 -12.38 -0.02 -17.43
C THR A 198 -11.56 0.66 -18.51
N TYR A 199 -10.97 -0.13 -19.40
CA TYR A 199 -10.20 0.33 -20.53
C TYR A 199 -10.98 0.10 -21.82
N HIS A 200 -11.15 1.14 -22.63
CA HIS A 200 -11.76 1.00 -23.94
C HIS A 200 -10.71 0.52 -24.94
N LEU A 201 -10.90 -0.67 -25.49
CA LEU A 201 -9.99 -1.32 -26.44
C LEU A 201 -10.12 -0.65 -27.83
N THR A 202 -9.67 0.59 -27.90
CA THR A 202 -9.62 1.43 -29.11
C THR A 202 -8.19 1.51 -29.64
N THR A 203 -7.97 2.21 -30.75
CA THR A 203 -6.64 2.42 -31.36
C THR A 203 -5.61 3.07 -30.43
N ASN A 204 -6.07 3.74 -29.38
CA ASN A 204 -5.21 4.45 -28.44
C ASN A 204 -4.82 3.58 -27.23
N ALA A 205 -5.37 2.37 -27.11
CA ALA A 205 -4.97 1.42 -26.07
C ALA A 205 -3.70 0.69 -26.51
N THR A 206 -2.70 0.65 -25.63
CA THR A 206 -1.52 -0.19 -25.79
C THR A 206 -1.58 -1.33 -24.78
N LEU A 207 -1.46 -2.55 -25.29
CA LEU A 207 -1.33 -3.76 -24.48
C LEU A 207 0.06 -4.34 -24.68
N SER A 208 0.71 -4.72 -23.60
CA SER A 208 1.95 -5.49 -23.65
C SER A 208 1.94 -6.60 -22.60
N ILE A 209 2.62 -7.69 -22.91
CA ILE A 209 2.86 -8.78 -21.97
C ILE A 209 4.36 -9.00 -21.87
N ASP A 210 4.92 -8.63 -20.72
CA ASP A 210 6.32 -8.91 -20.38
C ASP A 210 6.38 -9.70 -19.07
N ARG A 211 7.21 -10.74 -19.04
CA ARG A 211 7.38 -11.64 -17.86
C ARG A 211 6.05 -12.09 -17.23
N PHE A 212 5.07 -12.42 -18.07
CA PHE A 212 3.73 -12.86 -17.65
C PHE A 212 2.94 -11.80 -16.86
N VAL A 213 3.26 -10.52 -17.07
CA VAL A 213 2.53 -9.35 -16.57
C VAL A 213 1.87 -8.66 -17.76
N LEU A 214 0.54 -8.59 -17.75
CA LEU A 214 -0.24 -7.82 -18.71
C LEU A 214 -0.25 -6.35 -18.28
N THR A 215 0.33 -5.50 -19.11
CA THR A 215 0.36 -4.05 -18.93
C THR A 215 -0.62 -3.40 -19.90
N ILE A 216 -1.44 -2.50 -19.36
CA ILE A 216 -2.47 -1.77 -20.11
C ILE A 216 -2.20 -0.28 -19.95
N ILE A 217 -1.94 0.38 -21.08
CA ILE A 217 -1.73 1.82 -21.16
C ILE A 217 -2.85 2.41 -22.01
N TYR A 218 -3.51 3.44 -21.50
CA TYR A 218 -4.57 4.16 -22.18
C TYR A 218 -4.47 5.66 -21.88
N PRO A 219 -4.66 6.56 -22.87
CA PRO A 219 -4.64 7.99 -22.61
C PRO A 219 -5.70 8.35 -21.57
N ASP A 220 -5.33 9.19 -20.61
CA ASP A 220 -6.20 9.69 -19.53
C ASP A 220 -6.69 8.64 -18.50
N ALA A 221 -6.15 7.42 -18.53
CA ALA A 221 -6.39 6.40 -17.51
C ALA A 221 -5.09 6.02 -16.78
N PRO A 222 -5.15 5.64 -15.49
CA PRO A 222 -3.99 5.10 -14.80
C PRO A 222 -3.52 3.80 -15.48
N GLU A 223 -2.21 3.61 -15.55
CA GLU A 223 -1.61 2.36 -16.01
C GLU A 223 -2.01 1.20 -15.09
N SER A 224 -2.37 0.06 -15.68
CA SER A 224 -2.62 -1.18 -14.94
C SER A 224 -1.58 -2.23 -15.30
N MET A 225 -0.97 -2.82 -14.28
CA MET A 225 -0.06 -3.96 -14.40
C MET A 225 -0.66 -5.16 -13.69
N ILE A 226 -0.85 -6.26 -14.41
CA ILE A 226 -1.59 -7.43 -13.92
C ILE A 226 -0.71 -8.66 -14.06
N ASN A 227 -0.29 -9.22 -12.92
CA ASN A 227 0.43 -10.48 -12.93
C ASN A 227 -0.52 -11.62 -13.31
N LEU A 228 -0.34 -12.23 -14.48
CA LEU A 228 -1.22 -13.29 -14.99
C LEU A 228 -1.12 -14.59 -14.17
N ASN A 229 -0.04 -14.80 -13.41
CA ASN A 229 0.13 -15.99 -12.56
C ASN A 229 -0.91 -16.09 -11.44
N ILE A 230 -1.65 -15.01 -11.15
CA ILE A 230 -2.67 -15.02 -10.11
C ILE A 230 -4.01 -15.54 -10.62
N LEU A 231 -4.20 -15.63 -11.94
CA LEU A 231 -5.39 -16.23 -12.56
C LEU A 231 -5.37 -17.76 -12.42
N GLU A 232 -6.54 -18.38 -12.55
CA GLU A 232 -6.66 -19.84 -12.69
C GLU A 232 -5.95 -20.34 -13.95
N LEU A 233 -5.36 -21.54 -13.94
CA LEU A 233 -4.49 -22.02 -15.03
C LEU A 233 -5.22 -22.09 -16.38
N ASP A 234 -6.47 -22.53 -16.38
CA ASP A 234 -7.30 -22.58 -17.58
C ASP A 234 -7.64 -21.16 -18.05
N ASP A 235 -8.03 -20.28 -17.12
CA ASP A 235 -8.31 -18.86 -17.37
C ASP A 235 -7.10 -18.10 -17.95
N GLN A 236 -5.86 -18.47 -17.59
CA GLN A 236 -4.65 -17.86 -18.16
C GLN A 236 -4.57 -18.12 -19.66
N ARG A 237 -4.78 -19.37 -20.09
CA ARG A 237 -4.70 -19.75 -21.50
C ARG A 237 -5.86 -19.18 -22.29
N ASP A 238 -7.06 -19.25 -21.73
CA ASP A 238 -8.27 -18.74 -22.38
C ASP A 238 -8.19 -17.21 -22.55
N LEU A 239 -7.68 -16.49 -21.56
CA LEU A 239 -7.44 -15.04 -21.67
C LEU A 239 -6.41 -14.73 -22.76
N LEU A 240 -5.28 -15.43 -22.79
CA LEU A 240 -4.22 -15.20 -23.78
C LEU A 240 -4.69 -15.50 -25.20
N ASN A 241 -5.43 -16.59 -25.40
CA ASN A 241 -6.03 -16.93 -26.68
C ASN A 241 -7.08 -15.89 -27.12
N LEU A 242 -7.94 -15.45 -26.19
CA LEU A 242 -8.93 -14.41 -26.46
C LEU A 242 -8.27 -13.09 -26.83
N LEU A 243 -7.20 -12.69 -26.14
CA LEU A 243 -6.42 -11.49 -26.48
C LEU A 243 -5.79 -11.61 -27.87
N ARG A 244 -5.28 -12.80 -28.24
CA ARG A 244 -4.72 -13.06 -29.58
C ARG A 244 -5.78 -12.92 -30.67
N GLU A 245 -6.94 -13.56 -30.49
CA GLU A 245 -8.05 -13.50 -31.43
C GLU A 245 -8.51 -12.06 -31.66
N ARG A 246 -8.66 -11.28 -30.57
CA ARG A 246 -9.06 -9.87 -30.64
C ARG A 246 -7.96 -9.01 -31.26
N TRP A 247 -6.70 -9.26 -30.94
CA TRP A 247 -5.57 -8.55 -31.53
C TRP A 247 -5.49 -8.75 -33.05
N ASP A 248 -5.64 -9.99 -33.53
CA ASP A 248 -5.72 -10.30 -34.96
C ASP A 248 -6.94 -9.61 -35.61
N GLY A 249 -8.09 -9.64 -34.92
CA GLY A 249 -9.32 -8.96 -35.36
C GLY A 249 -9.22 -7.43 -35.42
N THR A 250 -8.34 -6.81 -34.63
CA THR A 250 -8.05 -5.37 -34.67
C THR A 250 -6.94 -4.99 -35.63
N GLN A 251 -6.51 -5.87 -36.53
CA GLN A 251 -5.38 -5.61 -37.45
C GLN A 251 -4.10 -5.17 -36.71
N ARG A 252 -3.89 -5.70 -35.48
CA ARG A 252 -2.68 -5.49 -34.68
C ARG A 252 -2.47 -4.06 -34.17
N LEU A 253 -3.55 -3.28 -34.03
CA LEU A 253 -3.50 -1.87 -33.64
C LEU A 253 -2.99 -1.60 -32.22
N TRP A 254 -3.16 -2.54 -31.27
CA TRP A 254 -2.78 -2.31 -29.87
C TRP A 254 -1.26 -2.35 -29.63
N ASN A 255 -0.58 -3.28 -30.27
CA ASN A 255 0.87 -3.44 -30.25
C ASN A 255 1.26 -4.45 -31.34
N PRO A 256 2.09 -4.10 -32.34
CA PRO A 256 2.49 -5.02 -33.40
C PRO A 256 3.25 -6.26 -32.93
N ARG A 257 3.90 -6.21 -31.75
CA ARG A 257 4.66 -7.31 -31.16
C ARG A 257 3.86 -8.19 -30.20
N LEU A 258 2.62 -7.81 -29.90
CA LEU A 258 1.80 -8.51 -28.90
C LEU A 258 1.59 -9.99 -29.23
N GLY A 259 1.56 -10.37 -30.51
CA GLY A 259 1.48 -11.78 -30.90
C GLY A 259 2.66 -12.63 -30.39
N GLU A 260 3.88 -12.12 -30.50
CA GLU A 260 5.09 -12.80 -30.00
C GLU A 260 5.08 -12.86 -28.47
N GLU A 261 4.67 -11.76 -27.83
CA GLU A 261 4.53 -11.65 -26.37
C GLU A 261 3.49 -12.66 -25.81
N ILE A 262 2.35 -12.82 -26.49
CA ILE A 262 1.33 -13.81 -26.15
C ILE A 262 1.86 -15.23 -26.34
N GLU A 263 2.60 -15.51 -27.41
CA GLU A 263 3.17 -16.84 -27.64
C GLU A 263 4.16 -17.24 -26.54
N LEU A 264 5.04 -16.32 -26.14
CA LEU A 264 5.96 -16.52 -25.02
C LEU A 264 5.19 -16.77 -23.72
N ALA A 265 4.15 -15.97 -23.45
CA ALA A 265 3.31 -16.15 -22.27
C ALA A 265 2.57 -17.51 -22.28
N LEU A 266 2.05 -17.95 -23.43
CA LEU A 266 1.39 -19.26 -23.57
C LEU A 266 2.35 -20.41 -23.28
N MET A 267 3.61 -20.32 -23.74
CA MET A 267 4.64 -21.32 -23.42
C MET A 267 4.93 -21.37 -21.91
N GLU A 268 4.98 -20.21 -21.25
CA GLU A 268 5.19 -20.13 -19.80
C GLU A 268 4.00 -20.71 -19.02
N ALA A 269 2.77 -20.40 -19.43
CA ALA A 269 1.55 -20.98 -18.86
C ALA A 269 1.50 -22.51 -19.02
N GLN A 270 1.99 -23.03 -20.16
CA GLN A 270 2.10 -24.48 -20.38
C GLN A 270 3.12 -25.13 -19.44
N ARG A 271 4.30 -24.53 -19.26
CA ARG A 271 5.31 -25.03 -18.31
C ARG A 271 4.80 -25.04 -16.88
N SER A 272 4.11 -23.98 -16.44
CA SER A 272 3.54 -23.87 -15.11
C SER A 272 2.48 -24.94 -14.82
N ALA A 273 1.71 -25.36 -15.84
CA ALA A 273 0.73 -26.43 -15.70
C ALA A 273 1.35 -27.84 -15.59
N VAL A 274 2.59 -28.04 -16.07
CA VAL A 274 3.30 -29.33 -16.01
C VAL A 274 4.03 -29.51 -14.67
N LEU A 275 4.31 -28.41 -13.96
CA LEU A 275 5.07 -28.39 -12.69
C LEU A 275 4.18 -28.53 -11.43
N ILE A 276 2.86 -28.64 -11.59
CA ILE A 276 1.86 -28.80 -10.52
C ILE A 276 1.31 -30.21 -10.56
#